data_AF-A0A1B2EBL8-F1
#
_entry.id   AF-A0A1B2EBL8-F1
#
_cell.length_a   1.000
_cell.length_b   1.000
_cell.length_c   1.000
_cell.angle_alpha   90.00
_cell.angle_beta   90.00
_cell.angle_gamma   90.00
#
_symmetry.space_group_name_H-M   'P 1'
#
loop_
_entity.id
_entity.type
_entity.pdbx_description
1 polymer ?
#
loop_
_entity_poly.entity_id
_entity_poly.type
_entity_poly.pdbx_seq_one_letter_code
_entity_poly.pdbx_strand_id
1 'polypeptide(L)'
;MANEIQQPKPFDLVGNPVLIGGIGSGFEAILQYRVHDGHDERTGHFTVGGGTGEHGQFHLSIDVSGAVFQLDRLFVEVFEESAADGSEINKVIVPVIFGPNIVPGYVGFRLHTVQRGDTLAKIAHDHYSDPRRFQDIVRANPLVISDPDRIFPGQALKIPIGA
;
A
#
# COMPACT_ATOMS: atom_id res chain seq x y z
N MET A 1 11.03 -20.98 -5.83
CA MET A 1 11.24 -19.73 -5.06
C MET A 1 9.85 -19.19 -4.76
N ALA A 2 9.57 -18.61 -3.59
CA ALA A 2 8.22 -18.12 -3.28
C ALA A 2 7.84 -16.94 -4.19
N ASN A 3 6.54 -16.62 -4.27
CA ASN A 3 6.07 -15.40 -4.90
C ASN A 3 6.79 -14.17 -4.31
N GLU A 4 6.90 -13.09 -5.06
CA GLU A 4 7.49 -11.83 -4.60
C GLU A 4 6.67 -10.65 -5.13
N ILE A 5 6.28 -9.75 -4.22
CA ILE A 5 5.74 -8.43 -4.58
C ILE A 5 6.90 -7.44 -4.52
N GLN A 6 7.31 -6.94 -5.69
CA GLN A 6 8.41 -5.98 -5.81
C GLN A 6 7.91 -4.55 -5.62
N GLN A 7 6.66 -4.28 -6.02
CA GLN A 7 5.93 -3.04 -5.77
C GLN A 7 4.44 -3.37 -5.51
N PRO A 8 3.77 -2.69 -4.58
CA PRO A 8 4.29 -1.65 -3.69
C PRO A 8 5.29 -2.20 -2.65
N LYS A 9 6.13 -1.35 -2.04
CA LYS A 9 6.91 -1.74 -0.87
C LYS A 9 6.05 -1.61 0.40
N PRO A 10 6.44 -2.29 1.50
CA PRO A 10 5.75 -2.13 2.77
C PRO A 10 5.60 -0.66 3.16
N PHE A 11 4.36 -0.26 3.45
CA PHE A 11 3.93 1.09 3.84
C PHE A 11 4.11 2.17 2.77
N ASP A 12 4.14 1.79 1.49
CA ASP A 12 3.96 2.74 0.41
C ASP A 12 2.53 3.29 0.37
N LEU A 13 2.41 4.54 -0.06
CA LEU A 13 1.12 5.14 -0.34
C LEU A 13 0.62 4.61 -1.69
N VAL A 14 -0.59 4.06 -1.70
CA VAL A 14 -1.25 3.55 -2.90
C VAL A 14 -2.57 4.27 -3.13
N GLY A 15 -2.98 4.36 -4.39
CA GLY A 15 -4.27 4.92 -4.81
C GLY A 15 -5.29 3.84 -5.15
N ASN A 16 -6.35 4.25 -5.86
CA ASN A 16 -7.21 3.35 -6.61
C ASN A 16 -7.06 3.68 -8.11
N PRO A 17 -6.66 2.72 -8.98
CA PRO A 17 -6.35 1.31 -8.68
C PRO A 17 -5.08 1.10 -7.84
N VAL A 18 -5.05 0.00 -7.09
CA VAL A 18 -3.82 -0.49 -6.43
C VAL A 18 -2.97 -1.19 -7.48
N LEU A 19 -1.77 -0.67 -7.72
CA LEU A 19 -0.83 -1.20 -8.70
C LEU A 19 0.12 -2.18 -8.01
N ILE A 20 0.20 -3.41 -8.54
CA ILE A 20 1.08 -4.45 -8.01
C ILE A 20 1.99 -4.93 -9.13
N GLY A 21 3.27 -5.08 -8.83
CA GLY A 21 4.24 -5.71 -9.73
C GLY A 21 5.17 -6.63 -8.97
N GLY A 22 5.55 -7.73 -9.60
CA GLY A 22 6.35 -8.74 -8.94
C GLY A 22 6.75 -9.91 -9.81
N ILE A 23 7.27 -10.94 -9.15
CA ILE A 23 7.67 -12.20 -9.76
C ILE A 23 6.87 -13.30 -9.07
N GLY A 24 6.24 -14.16 -9.86
CA GLY A 24 5.42 -15.25 -9.36
C GLY A 24 5.78 -16.57 -10.03
N SER A 25 5.48 -17.67 -9.35
CA SER A 25 5.45 -19.01 -9.92
C SER A 25 4.24 -19.71 -9.34
N GLY A 26 3.27 -20.08 -10.17
CA GLY A 26 2.04 -20.74 -9.73
C GLY A 26 1.92 -22.17 -10.22
N PHE A 27 1.20 -23.02 -9.48
CA PHE A 27 0.62 -24.24 -10.04
C PHE A 27 -0.32 -23.88 -11.21
N GLU A 28 -0.15 -24.54 -12.37
CA GLU A 28 -0.81 -24.17 -13.64
C GLU A 28 -0.65 -22.69 -14.05
N ALA A 29 0.39 -22.03 -13.53
CA ALA A 29 0.63 -20.61 -13.70
C ALA A 29 -0.46 -19.69 -13.12
N ILE A 30 -1.35 -20.15 -12.22
CA ILE A 30 -2.42 -19.29 -11.64
C ILE A 30 -2.05 -18.84 -10.23
N LEU A 31 -2.16 -17.53 -9.98
CA LEU A 31 -2.06 -16.92 -8.66
C LEU A 31 -3.36 -16.18 -8.31
N GLN A 32 -3.61 -16.04 -7.01
CA GLN A 32 -4.68 -15.21 -6.47
C GLN A 32 -4.09 -13.91 -5.92
N TYR A 33 -4.90 -12.85 -5.97
CA TYR A 33 -4.64 -11.63 -5.20
C TYR A 33 -5.77 -11.37 -4.21
N ARG A 34 -5.44 -10.74 -3.08
CA ARG A 34 -6.40 -10.17 -2.13
C ARG A 34 -5.89 -8.81 -1.66
N VAL A 35 -6.75 -7.79 -1.71
CA VAL A 35 -6.49 -6.47 -1.10
C VAL A 35 -7.56 -6.22 -0.06
N HIS A 36 -7.19 -6.06 1.20
CA HIS A 36 -8.15 -5.99 2.30
C HIS A 36 -7.64 -5.18 3.50
N ASP A 37 -8.55 -4.75 4.38
CA ASP A 37 -8.21 -4.19 5.70
C ASP A 37 -8.64 -5.09 6.87
N GLY A 38 -9.22 -6.26 6.55
CA GLY A 38 -9.81 -7.20 7.51
C GLY A 38 -11.29 -6.97 7.76
N HIS A 39 -11.85 -5.83 7.36
CA HIS A 39 -13.30 -5.57 7.36
C HIS A 39 -13.92 -5.86 5.99
N ASP A 40 -13.26 -5.44 4.91
CA ASP A 40 -13.70 -5.69 3.54
C ASP A 40 -12.51 -6.06 2.64
N GLU A 41 -12.80 -6.64 1.48
CA GLU A 41 -11.77 -7.14 0.56
C GLU A 41 -12.13 -7.06 -0.92
N ARG A 42 -11.08 -7.07 -1.75
CA ARG A 42 -11.17 -7.25 -3.20
C ARG A 42 -10.22 -8.37 -3.60
N THR A 43 -10.77 -9.37 -4.26
CA THR A 43 -10.06 -10.59 -4.65
C THR A 43 -10.15 -10.83 -6.15
N GLY A 44 -9.25 -11.65 -6.65
CA GLY A 44 -9.25 -12.12 -8.03
C GLY A 44 -8.08 -13.04 -8.29
N HIS A 45 -7.91 -13.44 -9.54
CA HIS A 45 -6.82 -14.32 -9.96
C HIS A 45 -6.20 -13.82 -11.26
N PHE A 46 -4.98 -14.27 -11.54
CA PHE A 46 -4.24 -13.94 -12.75
C PHE A 46 -3.26 -15.07 -13.09
N THR A 47 -2.79 -15.07 -14.34
CA THR A 47 -1.80 -16.05 -14.81
C THR A 47 -0.40 -15.43 -14.83
N VAL A 48 0.62 -16.18 -14.40
CA VAL A 48 2.03 -15.78 -14.42
C VAL A 48 2.96 -16.98 -14.69
N GLY A 49 3.90 -16.80 -15.61
CA GLY A 49 4.81 -17.88 -16.05
C GLY A 49 4.13 -18.89 -16.98
N GLY A 50 4.84 -19.97 -17.32
CA GLY A 50 4.36 -21.03 -18.21
C GLY A 50 4.13 -22.39 -17.54
N GLY A 51 4.34 -22.51 -16.22
CA GLY A 51 4.05 -23.73 -15.47
C GLY A 51 4.91 -23.91 -14.22
N THR A 52 4.86 -25.13 -13.66
CA THR A 52 5.54 -25.48 -12.41
C THR A 52 7.06 -25.27 -12.50
N GLY A 53 7.59 -24.40 -11.64
CA GLY A 53 9.03 -24.10 -11.56
C GLY A 53 9.49 -22.96 -12.46
N GLU A 54 8.61 -22.41 -13.30
CA GLU A 54 8.90 -21.22 -14.10
C GLU A 54 8.48 -19.95 -13.36
N HIS A 55 9.31 -18.92 -13.46
CA HIS A 55 9.07 -17.62 -12.84
C HIS A 55 8.70 -16.60 -13.91
N GLY A 56 7.53 -15.99 -13.78
CA GLY A 56 7.06 -14.93 -14.65
C GLY A 56 7.00 -13.59 -13.92
N GLN A 57 7.20 -12.51 -14.66
CA GLN A 57 6.84 -11.18 -14.18
C GLN A 57 5.32 -10.99 -14.30
N PHE A 58 4.73 -10.31 -13.33
CA PHE A 58 3.34 -9.89 -13.39
C PHE A 58 3.20 -8.42 -13.05
N HIS A 59 2.22 -7.77 -13.66
CA HIS A 59 1.77 -6.42 -13.34
C HIS A 59 0.25 -6.40 -13.29
N LEU A 60 -0.31 -5.94 -12.18
CA LEU A 60 -1.75 -5.88 -11.93
C LEU A 60 -2.18 -4.44 -11.64
N SER A 61 -3.38 -4.12 -12.08
CA SER A 61 -4.10 -2.90 -11.73
C SER A 61 -5.42 -3.31 -11.11
N ILE A 62 -5.51 -3.26 -9.78
CA ILE A 62 -6.66 -3.75 -9.04
C ILE A 62 -7.55 -2.55 -8.70
N ASP A 63 -8.71 -2.49 -9.35
CA ASP A 63 -9.76 -1.56 -8.94
C ASP A 63 -10.36 -2.04 -7.61
N VAL A 64 -10.11 -1.23 -6.58
CA VAL A 64 -10.65 -1.45 -5.24
C VAL A 64 -11.95 -0.70 -4.99
N SER A 65 -12.52 -0.08 -6.02
CA SER A 65 -13.86 0.48 -5.93
C SER A 65 -14.88 -0.60 -5.54
N GLY A 66 -15.83 -0.21 -4.70
CA GLY A 66 -16.86 -1.10 -4.15
C GLY A 66 -16.50 -1.81 -2.85
N ALA A 67 -15.23 -1.80 -2.42
CA ALA A 67 -14.88 -2.16 -1.04
C ALA A 67 -15.00 -0.94 -0.11
N VAL A 68 -15.48 -1.18 1.10
CA VAL A 68 -15.66 -0.17 2.15
C VAL A 68 -14.63 -0.41 3.26
N PHE A 69 -13.39 0.00 2.99
CA PHE A 69 -12.30 -0.07 3.96
C PHE A 69 -12.52 0.93 5.10
N GLN A 70 -12.37 0.48 6.33
CA GLN A 70 -12.43 1.27 7.56
C GLN A 70 -11.05 1.75 8.03
N LEU A 71 -9.98 1.08 7.59
CA LEU A 71 -8.60 1.45 7.92
C LEU A 71 -7.86 2.05 6.73
N ASP A 72 -6.81 2.80 7.02
CA ASP A 72 -5.88 3.29 5.99
C ASP A 72 -4.87 2.24 5.58
N ARG A 73 -4.57 1.32 6.50
CA ARG A 73 -3.63 0.25 6.23
C ARG A 73 -4.37 -0.90 5.59
N LEU A 74 -4.04 -1.16 4.34
CA LEU A 74 -4.47 -2.36 3.62
C LEU A 74 -3.34 -3.39 3.61
N PHE A 75 -3.71 -4.64 3.39
CA PHE A 75 -2.80 -5.74 3.11
C PHE A 75 -3.01 -6.19 1.68
N VAL A 76 -1.93 -6.18 0.91
CA VAL A 76 -1.88 -6.68 -0.44
C VAL A 76 -1.27 -8.07 -0.39
N GLU A 77 -2.07 -9.07 -0.72
CA GLU A 77 -1.65 -10.47 -0.73
C GLU A 77 -1.58 -11.00 -2.16
N VAL A 78 -0.55 -11.78 -2.44
CA VAL A 78 -0.46 -12.65 -3.62
C VAL A 78 -0.12 -14.05 -3.13
N PHE A 79 -0.90 -15.04 -3.53
CA PHE A 79 -0.76 -16.42 -3.04
C PHE A 79 -1.19 -17.43 -4.10
N GLU A 80 -0.98 -18.70 -3.77
CA GLU A 80 -1.47 -19.86 -4.50
C GLU A 80 -2.50 -20.61 -3.66
N GLU A 81 -3.50 -21.20 -4.30
CA GLU A 81 -4.40 -22.16 -3.68
C GLU A 81 -3.88 -23.59 -3.94
N SER A 82 -3.62 -24.34 -2.87
CA SER A 82 -3.15 -25.72 -2.93
C SER A 82 -4.21 -26.63 -3.55
N ALA A 83 -3.86 -27.32 -4.64
CA ALA A 83 -4.75 -28.30 -5.27
C ALA A 83 -5.09 -29.51 -4.38
N ALA A 84 -4.30 -29.74 -3.31
CA ALA A 84 -4.51 -30.88 -2.42
C ALA A 84 -5.64 -30.63 -1.40
N ASP A 85 -5.75 -29.41 -0.89
CA ASP A 85 -6.58 -29.10 0.28
C ASP A 85 -7.20 -27.68 0.28
N GLY A 86 -6.97 -26.88 -0.76
CA GLY A 86 -7.45 -25.50 -0.85
C GLY A 86 -6.74 -24.51 0.08
N SER A 87 -5.65 -24.92 0.75
CA SER A 87 -4.90 -24.03 1.62
C SER A 87 -4.15 -22.94 0.83
N GLU A 88 -4.01 -21.76 1.43
CA GLU A 88 -3.24 -20.66 0.84
C GLU A 88 -1.73 -20.90 1.08
N ILE A 89 -0.99 -21.14 0.00
CA ILE A 89 0.45 -21.43 0.03
C ILE A 89 1.25 -20.36 -0.71
N ASN A 90 2.55 -20.30 -0.42
CA ASN A 90 3.48 -19.32 -1.01
C ASN A 90 2.96 -17.87 -0.95
N LYS A 91 2.16 -17.57 0.08
CA LYS A 91 1.55 -16.27 0.28
C LYS A 91 2.61 -15.23 0.61
N VAL A 92 2.56 -14.11 -0.10
CA VAL A 92 3.26 -12.87 0.27
C VAL A 92 2.24 -11.83 0.66
N ILE A 93 2.57 -11.07 1.71
CA ILE A 93 1.74 -10.00 2.25
C ILE A 93 2.57 -8.72 2.27
N VAL A 94 2.06 -7.66 1.66
CA VAL A 94 2.64 -6.31 1.74
C VAL A 94 1.61 -5.38 2.38
N PRO A 95 1.88 -4.84 3.59
CA PRO A 95 1.04 -3.78 4.14
C PRO A 95 1.28 -2.49 3.34
N VAL A 96 0.22 -1.76 3.02
CA VAL A 96 0.27 -0.49 2.27
C VAL A 96 -0.62 0.55 2.93
N ILE A 97 -0.44 1.82 2.57
CA ILE A 97 -1.26 2.92 3.08
C ILE A 97 -2.15 3.46 1.95
N PHE A 98 -3.47 3.37 2.13
CA PHE A 98 -4.46 3.73 1.14
C PHE A 98 -4.75 5.24 1.20
N GLY A 99 -4.13 5.97 0.28
CA GLY A 99 -4.22 7.42 0.18
C GLY A 99 -5.65 7.98 0.12
N PRO A 100 -6.61 7.34 -0.60
CA PRO A 100 -7.99 7.82 -0.65
C PRO A 100 -8.72 7.91 0.69
N ASN A 101 -8.34 7.10 1.69
CA ASN A 101 -8.88 7.22 3.05
C ASN A 101 -8.20 8.35 3.86
N ILE A 102 -7.04 8.83 3.41
CA ILE A 102 -6.30 9.92 4.08
C ILE A 102 -6.73 11.28 3.55
N VAL A 103 -6.79 11.46 2.23
CA VAL A 103 -7.20 12.73 1.61
C VAL A 103 -8.22 12.48 0.49
N PRO A 104 -9.30 13.27 0.41
CA PRO A 104 -10.25 13.19 -0.71
C PRO A 104 -9.55 13.40 -2.04
N GLY A 105 -9.95 12.63 -3.06
CA GLY A 105 -9.39 12.77 -4.41
C GLY A 105 -7.89 12.49 -4.48
N TYR A 106 -7.35 11.62 -3.62
CA TYR A 106 -5.92 11.30 -3.55
C TYR A 106 -5.30 11.06 -4.95
N VAL A 107 -4.25 11.84 -5.26
CA VAL A 107 -3.51 11.75 -6.53
C VAL A 107 -2.01 11.48 -6.35
N GLY A 108 -1.52 11.47 -5.11
CA GLY A 108 -0.09 11.22 -4.83
C GLY A 108 0.39 11.87 -3.55
N PHE A 109 1.68 12.14 -3.45
CA PHE A 109 2.26 12.85 -2.31
C PHE A 109 3.42 13.76 -2.73
N ARG A 110 3.71 14.77 -1.93
CA ARG A 110 4.94 15.56 -1.99
C ARG A 110 5.90 15.09 -0.89
N LEU A 111 7.20 15.24 -1.11
CA LEU A 111 8.19 15.01 -0.05
C LEU A 111 8.50 16.34 0.64
N HIS A 112 8.34 16.37 1.97
CA HIS A 112 8.78 17.46 2.83
C HIS A 112 9.94 17.00 3.70
N THR A 113 11.09 17.65 3.58
CA THR A 113 12.20 17.43 4.51
C THR A 113 12.02 18.34 5.72
N VAL A 114 11.83 17.76 6.90
CA VAL A 114 11.65 18.48 8.16
C VAL A 114 12.82 19.42 8.40
N GLN A 115 12.53 20.68 8.73
CA GLN A 115 13.53 21.69 9.03
C GLN A 115 13.54 22.03 10.53
N ARG A 116 14.60 22.71 10.99
CA ARG A 116 14.68 23.18 12.37
C ARG A 116 13.53 24.15 12.66
N GLY A 117 12.75 23.86 13.69
CA GLY A 117 11.59 24.66 14.09
C GLY A 117 10.28 24.27 13.39
N ASP A 118 10.27 23.21 12.58
CA ASP A 118 9.03 22.64 12.09
C ASP A 118 8.29 21.87 13.19
N THR A 119 6.97 21.98 13.13
CA THR A 119 6.03 21.09 13.82
C THR A 119 5.11 20.47 12.76
N LEU A 120 4.51 19.31 13.05
CA LEU A 120 3.57 18.71 12.10
C LEU A 120 2.40 19.65 11.78
N ALA A 121 1.91 20.41 12.76
CA ALA A 121 0.87 21.41 12.57
C ALA A 121 1.31 22.56 11.66
N LYS A 122 2.55 23.05 11.80
CA LYS A 122 3.09 24.08 10.90
C LYS A 122 3.23 23.54 9.48
N ILE A 123 3.78 22.34 9.31
CA ILE A 123 3.88 21.69 7.99
C ILE A 123 2.48 21.51 7.38
N ALA A 124 1.50 21.05 8.16
CA ALA A 124 0.12 20.91 7.69
C ALA A 124 -0.50 22.25 7.27
N HIS A 125 -0.25 23.33 8.02
CA HIS A 125 -0.69 24.66 7.62
C HIS A 125 -0.03 25.11 6.30
N ASP A 126 1.26 24.88 6.14
CA ASP A 126 2.00 25.30 4.93
C ASP A 126 1.53 24.54 3.67
N HIS A 127 1.15 23.25 3.81
CA HIS A 127 0.74 22.41 2.67
C HIS A 127 -0.77 22.34 2.44
N TYR A 128 -1.58 22.49 3.49
CA TYR A 128 -3.04 22.34 3.43
C TYR A 128 -3.82 23.58 3.86
N SER A 129 -3.15 24.65 4.30
CA SER A 129 -3.76 25.82 4.93
C SER A 129 -4.62 25.49 6.17
N ASP A 130 -4.46 24.29 6.74
CA ASP A 130 -5.14 23.84 7.96
C ASP A 130 -4.16 23.07 8.85
N PRO A 131 -3.73 23.64 10.00
CA PRO A 131 -2.82 22.97 10.91
C PRO A 131 -3.39 21.68 11.50
N ARG A 132 -4.71 21.52 11.54
CA ARG A 132 -5.38 20.31 12.09
C ARG A 132 -5.19 19.09 11.19
N ARG A 133 -4.83 19.29 9.93
CA ARG A 133 -4.54 18.22 8.96
C ARG A 133 -3.16 17.57 9.16
N PHE A 134 -2.49 17.86 10.27
CA PHE A 134 -1.28 17.15 10.68
C PHE A 134 -1.52 15.64 10.84
N GLN A 135 -2.75 15.23 11.19
CA GLN A 135 -3.13 13.82 11.31
C GLN A 135 -2.98 13.07 9.97
N ASP A 136 -3.25 13.74 8.84
CA ASP A 136 -3.07 13.15 7.50
C ASP A 136 -1.59 12.84 7.24
N ILE A 137 -0.69 13.71 7.71
CA ILE A 137 0.77 13.51 7.62
C ILE A 137 1.18 12.31 8.48
N VAL A 138 0.66 12.20 9.71
CA VAL A 138 0.96 11.08 10.60
C VAL A 138 0.53 9.76 9.97
N ARG A 139 -0.72 9.68 9.48
CA ARG A 139 -1.31 8.48 8.86
C ARG A 139 -0.53 8.03 7.62
N ALA A 140 0.03 8.97 6.87
CA ALA A 140 0.82 8.70 5.67
C ALA A 140 2.27 8.25 5.92
N ASN A 141 2.79 8.41 7.14
CA ASN A 141 4.22 8.20 7.47
C ASN A 141 4.46 7.25 8.65
N PRO A 142 3.81 6.07 8.71
CA PRO A 142 3.91 5.18 9.88
C PRO A 142 5.33 4.62 10.12
N LEU A 143 6.20 4.60 9.11
CA LEU A 143 7.59 4.18 9.25
C LEU A 143 8.53 5.30 9.72
N VAL A 144 8.15 6.56 9.54
CA VAL A 144 9.01 7.73 9.82
C VAL A 144 8.58 8.43 11.11
N ILE A 145 7.27 8.46 11.40
CA ILE A 145 6.68 9.08 12.57
C ILE A 145 6.23 7.96 13.52
N SER A 146 7.02 7.72 14.57
CA SER A 146 6.64 6.83 15.67
C SER A 146 5.89 7.55 16.78
N ASP A 147 6.17 8.85 16.97
CA ASP A 147 5.55 9.73 17.94
C ASP A 147 5.18 11.04 17.24
N PRO A 148 3.87 11.37 17.09
CA PRO A 148 3.43 12.60 16.44
C PRO A 148 3.97 13.89 17.07
N ASP A 149 4.32 13.86 18.36
CA ASP A 149 4.86 15.02 19.07
C ASP A 149 6.38 15.19 18.84
N ARG A 150 7.01 14.25 18.12
CA ARG A 150 8.47 14.23 17.89
C ARG A 150 8.82 14.01 16.43
N ILE A 151 9.16 15.11 15.77
CA ILE A 151 9.82 15.09 14.46
C ILE A 151 11.22 15.72 14.55
N PHE A 152 12.11 15.29 13.67
CA PHE A 152 13.52 15.67 13.69
C PHE A 152 13.94 16.25 12.33
N PRO A 153 14.74 17.33 12.32
CA PRO A 153 15.29 17.86 11.08
C PRO A 153 15.98 16.78 10.23
N GLY A 154 15.72 16.78 8.93
CA GLY A 154 16.24 15.80 7.98
C GLY A 154 15.31 14.61 7.71
N GLN A 155 14.25 14.40 8.49
CA GLN A 155 13.23 13.40 8.16
C GLN A 155 12.51 13.78 6.87
N ALA A 156 12.36 12.82 5.95
CA ALA A 156 11.54 12.99 4.75
C ALA A 156 10.12 12.47 5.03
N LEU A 157 9.15 13.36 5.01
CA LEU A 157 7.74 13.05 5.21
C LEU A 157 6.99 13.08 3.88
N LYS A 158 6.19 12.06 3.62
CA LYS A 158 5.19 12.02 2.55
C LYS A 158 4.02 12.91 2.96
N ILE A 159 3.71 13.92 2.15
CA ILE A 159 2.57 14.82 2.33
C ILE A 159 1.51 14.47 1.27
N PRO A 160 0.46 13.70 1.62
CA PRO A 160 -0.58 13.32 0.66
C PRO A 160 -1.23 14.51 -0.03
N ILE A 161 -1.48 14.38 -1.33
CA ILE A 161 -2.18 15.40 -2.11
C ILE A 161 -3.45 14.81 -2.71
N GLY A 162 -4.52 15.59 -2.67
CA GLY A 162 -5.81 15.28 -3.26
C GLY A 162 -6.27 16.39 -4.21
N ALA A 163 -7.13 16.04 -5.15
CA ALA A 163 -7.75 16.95 -6.12
C ALA A 163 -9.21 17.26 -5.75
#